data_AF-A0A3A0BUH8-F1
#
_entry.id   AF-A0A3A0BUH8-F1
#
_cell.length_a   1.000
_cell.length_b   1.000
_cell.length_c   1.000
_cell.angle_alpha   90.00
_cell.angle_beta   90.00
_cell.angle_gamma   90.00
#
_symmetry.space_group_name_H-M   'P 1'
#
loop_
_entity.id
_entity.type
_entity.pdbx_description
1 polymer ?
#
loop_
_entity_poly.entity_id
_entity_poly.type
_entity_poly.pdbx_seq_one_letter_code
_entity_poly.pdbx_strand_id
1 'polypeptide(L)'
;MRVAGQPSLRQWLILGVSAAAAAIVGVLIAQAAALAIWPEAALFRPLESYARSALFTLVPALIATGLLAWLARRTANPTAVFVRIAVVALLLSFIPDYLVPVPNRTLLASTIAAMLHVVAAAIIVPILVRGYRRMAE
;
A
#
# COMPACT_ATOMS: atom_id res chain seq x y z
N MET A 1 1.89 26.95 25.98
CA MET A 1 1.74 26.26 24.68
C MET A 1 2.33 24.86 24.81
N ARG A 2 1.53 23.80 24.82
CA ARG A 2 2.05 22.43 24.75
C ARG A 2 2.53 22.19 23.31
N VAL A 3 3.80 21.88 23.13
CA VAL A 3 4.26 21.23 21.90
C VAL A 3 3.53 19.88 21.88
N ALA A 4 2.60 19.67 20.94
CA ALA A 4 1.94 18.39 20.78
C ALA A 4 3.03 17.29 20.69
N GLY A 5 2.93 16.29 21.56
CA GLY A 5 3.96 15.26 21.68
C GLY A 5 4.03 14.46 20.39
N GLN A 6 5.21 14.41 19.76
CA GLN A 6 5.39 13.57 18.58
C GLN A 6 5.04 12.11 18.91
N PRO A 7 4.35 11.37 18.02
CA PRO A 7 4.02 9.98 18.29
C PRO A 7 5.28 9.15 18.55
N SER A 8 5.22 8.30 19.57
CA SER A 8 6.31 7.40 19.97
C SER A 8 6.63 6.36 18.89
N LEU A 9 7.84 5.77 18.95
CA LEU A 9 8.22 4.68 18.05
C LEU A 9 7.21 3.51 18.11
N ARG A 10 6.76 3.14 19.32
CA ARG A 10 5.77 2.06 19.51
C ARG A 10 4.46 2.36 18.78
N GLN A 11 3.99 3.60 18.84
CA GLN A 11 2.78 4.05 18.14
C GLN A 11 2.93 3.94 16.61
N TRP A 12 4.07 4.36 16.05
CA TRP A 12 4.37 4.19 14.63
C TRP A 12 4.45 2.73 14.20
N LEU A 13 5.08 1.88 15.01
CA LEU A 13 5.19 0.44 14.75
C LEU A 13 3.81 -0.22 14.71
N ILE A 14 2.96 0.05 15.72
CA ILE A 14 1.60 -0.49 15.76
C ILE A 14 0.81 -0.02 14.53
N LEU A 15 0.85 1.28 14.22
CA LEU A 15 0.12 1.83 13.08
C LEU A 15 0.58 1.20 11.75
N GLY A 16 1.89 1.08 11.53
CA GLY A 16 2.43 0.48 10.31
C GLY A 16 2.11 -1.00 10.17
N VAL A 17 2.24 -1.78 11.25
CA VAL A 17 1.88 -3.21 11.25
C VAL A 17 0.39 -3.39 11.02
N SER A 18 -0.47 -2.59 11.65
CA SER A 18 -1.92 -2.65 11.44
C SER A 18 -2.30 -2.30 10.00
N ALA A 19 -1.69 -1.25 9.41
CA ALA A 19 -1.93 -0.88 8.02
C ALA A 19 -1.48 -1.98 7.05
N ALA A 20 -0.28 -2.54 7.26
CA ALA A 20 0.25 -3.62 6.44
C ALA A 20 -0.61 -4.89 6.52
N ALA A 21 -0.98 -5.31 7.73
CA ALA A 21 -1.81 -6.49 7.94
C ALA A 21 -3.19 -6.34 7.26
N ALA A 22 -3.86 -5.20 7.46
CA ALA A 22 -5.15 -4.92 6.83
C ALA A 22 -5.04 -4.89 5.29
N ALA A 23 -4.00 -4.27 4.76
CA ALA A 23 -3.77 -4.19 3.32
C ALA A 23 -3.47 -5.56 2.71
N ILE A 24 -2.65 -6.38 3.36
CA ILE A 24 -2.36 -7.76 2.92
C ILE A 24 -3.66 -8.55 2.86
N VAL A 25 -4.48 -8.53 3.91
CA VAL A 25 -5.77 -9.23 3.92
C VAL A 25 -6.65 -8.75 2.76
N GLY A 26 -6.79 -7.43 2.56
CA GLY A 26 -7.60 -6.88 1.47
C GLY A 26 -7.09 -7.27 0.07
N VAL A 27 -5.78 -7.18 -0.16
CA VAL A 27 -5.14 -7.58 -1.42
C VAL A 27 -5.33 -9.06 -1.69
N LEU A 28 -5.13 -9.93 -0.69
CA LEU A 28 -5.28 -11.38 -0.87
C LEU A 28 -6.73 -11.78 -1.15
N ILE A 29 -7.71 -11.12 -0.52
CA ILE A 29 -9.13 -11.32 -0.83
C ILE A 29 -9.42 -10.87 -2.26
N ALA A 30 -8.94 -9.69 -2.68
CA ALA A 30 -9.15 -9.18 -4.03
C ALA A 30 -8.49 -10.06 -5.09
N GLN A 31 -7.28 -10.54 -4.83
CA GLN A 31 -6.58 -11.47 -5.71
C GLN A 31 -7.33 -12.80 -5.80
N ALA A 32 -7.75 -13.39 -4.67
CA ALA A 32 -8.49 -14.64 -4.67
C ALA A 32 -9.80 -14.52 -5.45
N ALA A 33 -10.53 -13.41 -5.28
CA ALA A 33 -11.75 -13.13 -6.04
C ALA A 33 -11.47 -13.00 -7.55
N ALA A 34 -10.43 -12.26 -7.93
CA ALA A 34 -10.05 -12.10 -9.33
C ALA A 34 -9.66 -13.44 -9.97
N LEU A 35 -8.85 -14.27 -9.28
CA LEU A 35 -8.42 -15.57 -9.78
C LEU A 35 -9.54 -16.61 -9.81
N ALA A 36 -10.58 -16.45 -8.99
CA ALA A 36 -11.78 -17.28 -9.07
C ALA A 36 -12.61 -16.99 -10.34
N ILE A 37 -12.57 -15.74 -10.84
CA ILE A 37 -13.29 -15.32 -12.03
C ILE A 37 -12.45 -15.55 -13.30
N TRP A 38 -11.15 -15.25 -13.23
CA TRP A 38 -10.18 -15.33 -14.33
C TRP A 38 -8.99 -16.21 -13.94
N PRO A 39 -9.16 -17.54 -13.90
CA PRO A 39 -8.13 -18.47 -13.43
C PRO A 39 -6.85 -18.42 -14.27
N GLU A 40 -6.94 -18.12 -15.55
CA GLU A 40 -5.79 -17.95 -16.45
C GLU A 40 -4.85 -16.82 -16.04
N ALA A 41 -5.35 -15.82 -15.29
CA ALA A 41 -4.52 -14.74 -14.75
C ALA A 41 -3.53 -15.26 -13.69
N ALA A 42 -3.74 -16.45 -13.10
CA ALA A 42 -2.81 -17.07 -12.18
C ALA A 42 -1.48 -17.45 -12.86
N LEU A 43 -1.43 -17.54 -14.19
CA LEU A 43 -0.19 -17.79 -14.95
C LEU A 43 0.71 -16.55 -15.00
N PHE A 44 0.15 -15.36 -14.75
CA PHE A 44 0.91 -14.12 -14.72
C PHE A 44 1.79 -14.06 -13.46
N ARG A 45 3.10 -13.90 -13.66
CA ARG A 45 4.09 -14.06 -12.58
C ARG A 45 3.83 -13.21 -11.32
N PRO A 46 3.33 -11.96 -11.41
CA PRO A 46 2.95 -11.20 -10.21
C PRO A 46 1.79 -11.82 -9.41
N LEU A 47 0.86 -12.52 -10.08
CA LEU A 47 -0.36 -13.07 -9.49
C LEU A 47 -0.28 -14.57 -9.15
N GLU A 48 0.74 -15.29 -9.61
CA GLU A 48 0.89 -16.74 -9.39
C GLU A 48 1.11 -17.13 -7.91
N SER A 49 1.42 -16.17 -7.02
CA SER A 49 1.76 -16.45 -5.62
C SER A 49 1.16 -15.43 -4.65
N TYR A 50 0.34 -15.90 -3.72
CA TYR A 50 -0.18 -15.09 -2.60
C TYR A 50 0.93 -14.57 -1.69
N ALA A 51 1.99 -15.36 -1.46
CA ALA A 51 3.13 -14.93 -0.65
C ALA A 51 3.87 -13.74 -1.31
N ARG A 52 3.98 -13.75 -2.65
CA ARG A 52 4.57 -12.65 -3.40
C ARG A 52 3.71 -11.38 -3.30
N SER A 53 2.39 -11.50 -3.48
CA SER A 53 1.48 -10.37 -3.31
C SER A 53 1.51 -9.78 -1.91
N ALA A 54 1.58 -10.65 -0.88
CA ALA A 54 1.73 -10.20 0.50
C ALA A 54 3.04 -9.43 0.71
N LEU A 55 4.16 -9.91 0.16
CA LEU A 55 5.45 -9.22 0.24
C LEU A 55 5.43 -7.86 -0.47
N PHE A 56 4.88 -7.80 -1.68
CA PHE A 56 4.72 -6.57 -2.44
C PHE A 56 3.71 -5.59 -1.85
N THR A 57 2.88 -6.03 -0.89
CA THR A 57 2.01 -5.15 -0.10
C THR A 57 2.70 -4.69 1.19
N LEU A 58 3.39 -5.61 1.87
CA LEU A 58 4.07 -5.37 3.14
C LEU A 58 5.15 -4.28 3.01
N VAL A 59 6.06 -4.43 2.05
CA VAL A 59 7.22 -3.52 1.92
C VAL A 59 6.78 -2.08 1.66
N PRO A 60 5.90 -1.78 0.69
CA PRO A 60 5.39 -0.43 0.49
C PRO A 60 4.61 0.12 1.68
N ALA A 61 3.84 -0.70 2.42
CA ALA A 61 3.12 -0.26 3.61
C ALA A 61 4.07 0.22 4.72
N LEU A 62 5.18 -0.50 4.93
CA LEU A 62 6.22 -0.10 5.89
C LEU A 62 6.95 1.16 5.44
N ILE A 63 7.29 1.26 4.15
CA ILE A 63 7.91 2.46 3.57
C ILE A 63 6.98 3.67 3.71
N ALA A 64 5.69 3.52 3.40
CA ALA A 64 4.69 4.57 3.53
C ALA A 64 4.53 5.04 4.99
N THR A 65 4.58 4.10 5.95
CA THR A 65 4.58 4.43 7.38
C THR A 65 5.81 5.25 7.76
N GLY A 66 7.00 4.80 7.35
CA GLY A 66 8.26 5.52 7.59
C GLY A 66 8.28 6.92 6.96
N LEU A 67 7.75 7.05 5.74
CA LEU A 67 7.60 8.32 5.03
C LEU A 67 6.69 9.28 5.81
N LEU A 68 5.51 8.83 6.25
CA LEU A 68 4.60 9.68 7.02
C LEU A 68 5.23 10.09 8.35
N ALA A 69 5.91 9.16 9.04
CA ALA A 69 6.64 9.46 10.28
C ALA A 69 7.77 10.48 10.06
N TRP A 70 8.47 10.41 8.93
CA TRP A 70 9.49 11.39 8.55
C TRP A 70 8.88 12.76 8.24
N LEU A 71 7.79 12.80 7.45
CA LEU A 71 7.07 14.04 7.12
C LEU A 71 6.54 14.73 8.37
N ALA A 72 6.00 13.97 9.33
CA ALA A 72 5.48 14.47 10.60
C ALA A 72 6.52 15.25 11.42
N ARG A 73 7.82 15.00 11.19
CA ARG A 73 8.92 15.72 11.86
C ARG A 73 9.47 16.91 11.06
N ARG A 74 9.09 17.05 9.79
CA ARG A 74 9.76 17.96 8.83
C ARG A 74 8.81 18.97 8.18
N THR A 75 7.51 18.74 8.23
CA THR A 75 6.53 19.52 7.47
C THR A 75 5.41 20.01 8.39
N ALA A 76 4.93 21.23 8.18
CA ALA A 76 3.75 21.76 8.89
C ALA A 76 2.44 21.04 8.52
N ASN A 77 2.33 20.47 7.31
CA ASN A 77 1.16 19.73 6.84
C ASN A 77 1.56 18.33 6.30
N PRO A 78 1.95 17.40 7.19
CA PRO A 78 2.51 16.10 6.79
C PRO A 78 1.49 15.22 6.07
N THR A 79 0.20 15.31 6.44
CA THR A 79 -0.86 14.50 5.82
C THR A 79 -1.09 14.89 4.36
N ALA A 80 -1.19 16.18 4.04
CA ALA A 80 -1.43 16.61 2.66
C ALA A 80 -0.26 16.25 1.74
N VAL A 81 0.98 16.42 2.22
CA VAL A 81 2.18 16.02 1.47
C VAL A 81 2.24 14.50 1.28
N PHE A 82 1.97 13.73 2.33
CA PHE A 82 1.93 12.27 2.26
C PHE A 82 0.93 11.77 1.22
N VAL A 83 -0.30 12.29 1.21
CA VAL A 83 -1.33 11.86 0.25
C VAL A 83 -0.91 12.17 -1.19
N ARG A 84 -0.30 13.33 -1.44
CA ARG A 84 0.22 13.68 -2.78
C ARG A 84 1.30 12.68 -3.23
N ILE A 85 2.24 12.35 -2.34
CA ILE A 85 3.28 11.36 -2.64
C ILE A 85 2.66 9.98 -2.86
N ALA A 86 1.67 9.58 -2.05
CA ALA A 86 1.00 8.30 -2.18
C ALA A 86 0.24 8.18 -3.52
N VAL A 87 -0.40 9.26 -3.99
CA VAL A 87 -1.02 9.30 -5.32
C VAL A 87 0.01 9.13 -6.42
N VAL A 88 1.13 9.85 -6.36
CA VAL A 88 2.22 9.70 -7.35
C VAL A 88 2.80 8.28 -7.29
N ALA A 89 3.04 7.73 -6.10
CA ALA A 89 3.56 6.39 -5.92
C ALA A 89 2.60 5.32 -6.46
N LEU A 90 1.29 5.49 -6.30
CA LEU A 90 0.28 4.61 -6.88
C LEU A 90 0.31 4.64 -8.41
N LEU A 91 0.42 5.82 -9.01
CA LEU A 91 0.51 5.94 -10.47
C LEU A 91 1.81 5.30 -10.98
N LEU A 92 2.92 5.52 -10.30
CA LEU A 92 4.21 4.91 -10.64
C LEU A 92 4.18 3.38 -10.43
N SER A 93 3.39 2.86 -9.49
CA SER A 93 3.32 1.42 -9.25
C SER A 93 2.62 0.64 -10.35
N PHE A 94 1.95 1.30 -11.30
CA PHE A 94 1.40 0.63 -12.49
C PHE A 94 2.45 0.36 -13.57
N ILE A 95 3.59 1.06 -13.55
CA ILE A 95 4.65 0.91 -14.54
C ILE A 95 5.12 -0.55 -14.62
N PRO A 96 5.42 -1.25 -13.51
CA PRO A 96 5.79 -2.66 -13.56
C PRO A 96 4.74 -3.55 -14.21
N ASP A 97 3.45 -3.30 -13.97
CA ASP A 97 2.36 -4.16 -14.45
C ASP A 97 2.20 -4.14 -15.97
N TYR A 98 2.45 -2.99 -16.59
CA TYR A 98 2.26 -2.80 -18.04
C TYR A 98 3.57 -2.79 -18.84
N LEU A 99 4.69 -2.35 -18.25
CA LEU A 99 5.92 -2.11 -19.00
C LEU A 99 7.00 -3.16 -18.75
N VAL A 100 7.05 -3.79 -17.58
CA VAL A 100 8.07 -4.81 -17.31
C VAL A 100 7.71 -6.10 -18.06
N PRO A 101 8.61 -6.66 -18.89
CA PRO A 101 8.34 -7.88 -19.61
C PRO A 101 8.45 -9.07 -18.64
N VAL A 102 7.32 -9.72 -18.38
CA VAL A 102 7.24 -10.94 -17.58
C VAL A 102 6.39 -11.99 -18.30
N PRO A 103 6.59 -13.29 -18.02
CA PRO A 103 5.81 -14.37 -18.63
C PRO A 103 4.30 -14.21 -18.41
N ASN A 104 3.51 -14.63 -19.41
CA ASN A 104 2.05 -14.65 -19.39
C ASN A 104 1.40 -13.29 -19.10
N ARG A 105 2.09 -12.20 -19.45
CA ARG A 105 1.53 -10.84 -19.36
C ARG A 105 0.44 -10.65 -20.42
N THR A 106 -0.79 -10.55 -19.96
CA THR A 106 -1.94 -10.12 -20.76
C THR A 106 -2.45 -8.77 -20.24
N LEU A 107 -3.18 -8.02 -21.07
CA LEU A 107 -3.79 -6.76 -20.64
C LEU A 107 -4.69 -6.97 -19.40
N LEU A 108 -5.45 -8.07 -19.38
CA LEU A 108 -6.32 -8.44 -18.26
C LEU A 108 -5.50 -8.70 -17.00
N ALA A 109 -4.46 -9.54 -17.06
CA ALA A 109 -3.66 -9.87 -15.89
C ALA A 109 -2.87 -8.66 -15.35
N SER A 110 -2.36 -7.80 -16.24
CA SER A 110 -1.78 -6.51 -15.87
C SER A 110 -2.79 -5.59 -15.19
N THR A 111 -4.03 -5.53 -15.69
CA THR A 111 -5.09 -4.73 -15.07
C THR A 111 -5.46 -5.26 -13.68
N ILE A 112 -5.54 -6.58 -13.51
CA ILE A 112 -5.79 -7.20 -12.20
C ILE A 112 -4.67 -6.83 -11.23
N ALA A 113 -3.40 -6.98 -11.63
CA ALA A 113 -2.26 -6.61 -10.79
C ALA A 113 -2.29 -5.12 -10.41
N ALA A 114 -2.49 -4.23 -11.38
CA ALA A 114 -2.64 -2.79 -11.14
C ALA A 114 -3.79 -2.48 -10.16
N MET A 115 -4.90 -3.20 -10.23
CA MET A 115 -6.02 -3.03 -9.31
C MET A 115 -5.67 -3.45 -7.87
N LEU A 116 -4.80 -4.45 -7.67
CA LEU A 116 -4.31 -4.81 -6.34
C LEU A 116 -3.52 -3.66 -5.69
N HIS A 117 -2.78 -2.87 -6.48
CA HIS A 117 -2.13 -1.64 -5.98
C HIS A 117 -3.16 -0.60 -5.50
N VAL A 118 -4.27 -0.44 -6.23
CA VAL A 118 -5.36 0.45 -5.82
C VAL A 118 -6.00 -0.02 -4.52
N VAL A 119 -6.27 -1.32 -4.37
CA VAL A 119 -6.79 -1.91 -3.12
C VAL A 119 -5.84 -1.65 -1.96
N ALA A 120 -4.54 -1.91 -2.15
CA ALA A 120 -3.52 -1.64 -1.14
C ALA A 120 -3.51 -0.17 -0.72
N ALA A 121 -3.46 0.77 -1.68
CA ALA A 121 -3.46 2.20 -1.41
C ALA A 121 -4.73 2.68 -0.71
N ALA A 122 -5.91 2.18 -1.12
CA ALA A 122 -7.20 2.50 -0.53
C ALA A 122 -7.34 2.03 0.93
N ILE A 123 -6.54 1.05 1.35
CA ILE A 123 -6.50 0.58 2.75
C ILE A 123 -5.40 1.30 3.54
N ILE A 124 -4.17 1.30 3.01
CA ILE A 124 -2.98 1.83 3.69
C ILE A 124 -3.16 3.33 3.98
N VAL A 125 -3.49 4.12 2.96
CA VAL A 125 -3.49 5.59 3.08
C VAL A 125 -4.49 6.08 4.12
N PRO A 126 -5.78 5.65 4.13
CA PRO A 126 -6.72 6.07 5.15
C PRO A 126 -6.35 5.61 6.57
N ILE A 127 -5.83 4.39 6.73
CA ILE A 127 -5.40 3.90 8.05
C ILE A 127 -4.27 4.78 8.58
N LEU A 128 -3.23 5.01 7.79
CA LEU A 128 -2.07 5.81 8.21
C LEU A 128 -2.47 7.26 8.50
N VAL A 129 -3.27 7.89 7.64
CA VAL A 129 -3.70 9.28 7.82
C VAL A 129 -4.59 9.45 9.04
N ARG A 130 -5.61 8.60 9.21
CA ARG A 130 -6.52 8.67 10.36
C ARG A 130 -5.81 8.30 11.65
N GLY A 131 -4.96 7.29 11.62
CA GLY A 131 -4.15 6.87 12.75
C GLY A 131 -3.20 7.96 13.21
N TYR A 132 -2.48 8.60 12.28
CA TYR A 132 -1.61 9.73 12.60
C TYR A 132 -2.36 10.89 13.26
N ARG A 133 -3.52 11.30 12.70
CA ARG A 133 -4.33 12.38 13.27
C ARG A 133 -4.73 12.10 14.71
N ARG A 134 -5.23 10.89 15.00
CA ARG A 134 -5.60 10.46 16.36
C ARG A 134 -4.43 10.43 17.34
N MET A 135 -3.20 10.24 16.88
CA MET A 135 -2.01 10.24 17.73
C MET A 135 -1.42 11.63 17.93
N ALA A 136 -1.80 12.60 17.09
CA ALA A 136 -1.30 13.97 17.12
C ALA A 136 -2.26 14.94 17.84
N GLU A 137 -3.48 14.48 18.13
CA GLU A 137 -4.44 15.09 19.08
C GLU A 137 -3.98 14.89 20.53
#